data_AF-A0A818DZ28-F1
#
_entry.id   AF-A0A818DZ28-F1
#
_cell.length_a   1.000
_cell.length_b   1.000
_cell.length_c   1.000
_cell.angle_alpha   90.00
_cell.angle_beta   90.00
_cell.angle_gamma   90.00
#
_symmetry.space_group_name_H-M   'P 1'
#
loop_
_entity.id
_entity.type
_entity.pdbx_description
1 polymer ?
#
loop_
_entity_poly.entity_id
_entity_poly.type
_entity_poly.pdbx_seq_one_letter_code
_entity_poly.pdbx_strand_id
1 'polypeptide(L)'
;MLICNFYGQCEISMKNRHACPACRLAKCFKWGMTTDKFRPSRQIKPKTIISLRLQARCQPERDLTNPIHILEIQNKYAEVAWKYLLYRYCYRESVKRFLNLIIWLTSINILLAHARTLVLHVNDIDCVIEQTELTFILDDVDEIVERNE
;
A
#
# COMPACT_ATOMS: atom_id res chain seq x y z
N MET A 1 18.48 3.12 31.53
CA MET A 1 19.76 2.38 31.35
C MET A 1 19.40 0.90 31.21
N LEU A 2 19.77 0.23 30.11
CA LEU A 2 19.46 -1.19 29.94
C LEU A 2 20.52 -2.02 30.68
N ILE A 3 20.10 -2.82 31.66
CA ILE A 3 20.99 -3.63 32.51
C ILE A 3 20.77 -5.11 32.17
N CYS A 4 21.86 -5.87 32.06
CA CYS A 4 21.80 -7.32 31.93
C CYS A 4 21.94 -7.97 33.31
N ASN A 5 21.06 -8.92 33.64
CA ASN A 5 21.11 -9.66 34.90
C ASN A 5 22.02 -10.91 34.85
N PHE A 6 22.62 -11.22 33.70
CA PHE A 6 23.40 -12.44 33.44
C PHE A 6 24.79 -12.12 32.87
N TYR A 7 25.51 -11.20 33.50
CA TYR A 7 26.91 -10.84 33.19
C TYR A 7 27.18 -10.37 31.74
N GLY A 8 26.15 -9.97 30.98
CA GLY A 8 26.32 -9.44 29.63
C GLY A 8 26.67 -10.46 28.55
N GLN A 9 26.57 -11.77 28.84
CA GLN A 9 26.96 -12.85 27.93
C GLN A 9 25.79 -13.72 27.43
N CYS A 10 24.57 -13.16 27.41
CA CYS A 10 23.40 -13.90 26.94
C CYS A 10 23.50 -14.25 25.45
N GLU A 11 23.33 -15.52 25.09
CA GLU A 11 23.16 -15.93 23.69
C GLU A 11 21.79 -15.49 23.17
N ILE A 12 21.73 -14.53 22.24
CA ILE A 12 20.47 -14.01 21.71
C ILE A 12 19.99 -14.81 20.49
N SER A 13 18.87 -15.51 20.66
CA SER A 13 18.10 -16.25 19.66
C SER A 13 16.71 -15.64 19.45
N MET A 14 15.94 -16.11 18.45
CA MET A 14 14.58 -15.64 18.19
C MET A 14 13.64 -15.80 19.39
N LYS A 15 13.85 -16.83 20.22
CA LYS A 15 12.99 -17.15 21.37
C LYS A 15 13.30 -16.29 22.60
N ASN A 16 14.57 -15.90 22.80
CA ASN A 16 15.01 -15.23 24.04
C ASN A 16 15.37 -13.74 23.86
N ARG A 17 15.25 -13.18 22.64
CA ARG A 17 15.60 -11.77 22.35
C ARG A 17 14.84 -10.73 23.18
N HIS A 18 13.70 -11.10 23.77
CA HIS A 18 12.91 -10.21 24.64
C HIS A 18 13.37 -10.26 26.10
N ALA A 19 14.06 -11.34 26.51
CA ALA A 19 14.48 -11.55 27.90
C ALA A 19 15.65 -10.67 28.33
N CYS A 20 16.52 -10.27 27.39
CA CYS A 20 17.63 -9.37 27.67
C CYS A 20 17.78 -8.27 26.60
N PRO A 21 17.11 -7.13 26.77
CA PRO A 21 17.23 -5.98 25.87
C PRO A 21 18.68 -5.45 25.78
N ALA A 22 19.44 -5.51 26.88
CA ALA A 22 20.83 -5.06 26.94
C ALA A 22 21.74 -5.88 26.01
N CYS A 23 21.72 -7.21 26.12
CA CYS A 23 22.51 -8.10 25.27
C CYS A 23 22.02 -8.11 23.82
N ARG A 24 20.71 -7.91 23.58
CA ARG A 24 20.16 -7.73 22.24
C ARG A 24 20.74 -6.49 21.56
N LEU A 25 20.74 -5.36 22.26
CA LEU A 25 21.29 -4.11 21.73
C LEU A 25 22.80 -4.24 21.48
N ALA A 26 23.55 -4.87 22.40
CA ALA A 26 24.97 -5.15 22.21
C ALA A 26 25.24 -6.03 20.98
N LYS A 27 24.39 -7.03 20.72
CA LYS A 27 24.46 -7.85 19.51
C LYS A 27 24.16 -7.04 18.24
N CYS A 28 23.18 -6.12 18.27
CA CYS A 28 22.89 -5.22 17.15
C CYS A 28 24.13 -4.40 16.76
N PHE A 29 24.83 -3.82 17.74
CA PHE A 29 26.09 -3.09 17.49
C PHE A 29 27.20 -4.00 16.98
N LYS A 30 27.35 -5.21 17.54
CA LYS A 30 28.32 -6.21 17.06
C LYS A 30 28.11 -6.59 15.59
N TRP A 31 26.86 -6.59 15.12
CA TRP A 31 26.49 -6.87 13.74
C TRP A 31 26.51 -5.63 12.83
N GLY A 32 27.04 -4.50 13.31
CA GLY A 32 27.27 -3.29 12.50
C GLY A 32 26.08 -2.35 12.39
N MET A 33 25.08 -2.43 13.27
CA MET A 33 24.06 -1.38 13.36
C MET A 33 24.67 -0.12 13.95
N THR A 34 24.62 1.00 13.22
CA THR A 34 25.09 2.30 13.71
C THR A 34 23.94 3.17 14.19
N THR A 35 24.23 4.08 15.13
CA THR A 35 23.28 5.10 15.59
C THR A 35 23.19 6.29 14.63
N ASP A 36 23.98 6.34 13.57
CA ASP A 36 24.05 7.52 12.67
C ASP A 36 22.74 7.79 11.93
N LYS A 37 21.93 6.74 11.72
CA LYS A 37 20.58 6.83 11.13
C LYS A 37 19.48 6.99 12.18
N PHE A 38 19.84 7.05 13.46
CA PHE A 38 18.90 7.33 14.53
C PHE A 38 18.51 8.80 14.49
N ARG A 39 17.28 9.12 14.07
CA ARG A 39 16.75 10.48 14.19
C ARG A 39 16.47 10.76 15.67
N PRO A 40 17.27 11.58 16.38
CA PRO A 40 17.16 11.70 17.84
C PRO A 40 15.92 12.50 18.28
N SER A 41 15.18 13.07 17.34
CA SER A 41 14.03 13.91 17.63
C SER A 41 13.15 13.89 16.39
N ARG A 42 11.85 13.68 16.57
CA ARG A 42 10.87 14.21 15.62
C ARG A 42 11.01 15.73 15.70
N GLN A 43 11.93 16.32 14.93
CA GLN A 43 11.74 17.69 14.49
C GLN A 43 10.47 17.65 13.65
N ILE A 44 9.36 17.97 14.28
CA ILE A 44 8.12 18.33 13.61
C ILE A 44 8.54 19.53 12.75
N LYS A 45 8.74 19.30 11.45
CA LYS A 45 9.13 20.39 10.56
C LYS A 45 7.94 21.34 10.47
N PRO A 46 8.11 22.64 10.70
CA PRO A 46 7.01 23.59 10.72
C PRO A 46 6.32 23.60 9.36
N LYS A 47 5.02 23.31 9.36
CA LYS A 47 3.92 23.59 8.41
C LYS A 47 4.11 23.41 6.87
N THR A 48 5.32 23.26 6.32
CA THR A 48 5.57 23.23 4.86
C THR A 48 5.68 21.80 4.26
N ILE A 49 5.87 20.74 5.05
CA ILE A 49 6.00 19.35 4.54
C ILE A 49 4.66 18.62 4.43
N ILE A 50 3.63 19.03 5.18
CA ILE A 50 2.32 18.35 5.18
C ILE A 50 1.62 18.56 3.83
N SER A 51 1.69 19.76 3.24
CA SER A 51 1.18 20.03 1.88
C SER A 51 1.91 19.22 0.79
N LEU A 52 3.24 19.07 0.91
CA LEU A 52 4.05 18.28 -0.04
C LEU A 52 3.80 16.76 0.04
N ARG A 53 3.45 16.23 1.22
CA ARG A 53 3.14 14.79 1.38
C ARG A 53 1.68 14.43 1.07
N LEU A 54 0.75 15.36 1.20
CA LEU A 54 -0.64 15.18 0.74
C LEU A 54 -0.70 15.19 -0.79
N GLN A 55 0.10 16.01 -1.47
CA GLN A 55 0.18 16.00 -2.95
C GLN A 55 0.88 14.74 -3.51
N ALA A 56 1.86 14.16 -2.82
CA ALA A 56 2.60 12.99 -3.31
C ALA A 56 1.83 11.66 -3.21
N ARG A 57 0.71 11.58 -2.48
CA ARG A 57 -0.15 10.38 -2.45
C ARG A 57 -1.23 10.35 -3.53
N CYS A 58 -1.39 11.42 -4.30
CA CYS A 58 -2.43 11.56 -5.33
C CYS A 58 -1.89 11.76 -6.75
N GLN A 59 -0.79 11.10 -7.12
CA GLN A 59 -0.47 10.91 -8.54
C GLN A 59 -0.33 9.43 -8.88
N PRO A 60 -1.23 8.85 -9.70
CA PRO A 60 -0.94 7.60 -10.35
C PRO A 60 0.04 7.91 -11.48
N GLU A 61 1.32 7.62 -11.27
CA GLU A 61 2.30 7.57 -12.34
C GLU A 61 1.88 6.43 -13.28
N ARG A 62 1.19 6.77 -14.38
CA ARG A 62 0.68 5.79 -15.34
C ARG A 62 1.86 5.36 -16.20
N ASP A 63 2.48 4.26 -15.82
CA ASP A 63 3.36 3.50 -16.71
C ASP A 63 2.50 2.84 -17.80
N LEU A 64 2.44 3.47 -18.99
CA LEU A 64 1.63 3.01 -20.13
C LEU A 64 2.19 1.74 -20.80
N THR A 65 3.33 1.21 -20.37
CA THR A 65 3.91 -0.03 -20.92
C THR A 65 3.15 -1.29 -20.49
N ASN A 66 2.46 -1.23 -19.35
CA ASN A 66 1.66 -2.34 -18.81
C ASN A 66 0.34 -2.61 -19.59
N PRO A 67 -0.51 -1.61 -19.92
CA PRO A 67 -1.78 -1.86 -20.61
C PRO A 67 -1.63 -2.39 -22.04
N ILE A 68 -0.59 -2.02 -22.78
CA ILE A 68 -0.38 -2.50 -24.17
C ILE A 68 -0.11 -4.01 -24.16
N HIS A 69 0.79 -4.48 -23.30
CA HIS A 69 1.08 -5.91 -23.18
C HIS A 69 -0.12 -6.73 -22.70
N ILE A 70 -0.93 -6.17 -21.80
CA ILE A 70 -2.16 -6.83 -21.36
C ILE A 70 -3.12 -7.04 -22.53
N LEU A 71 -3.27 -6.04 -23.41
CA LEU A 71 -4.13 -6.15 -24.60
C LEU A 71 -3.63 -7.20 -25.59
N GLU A 72 -2.31 -7.29 -25.80
CA GLU A 72 -1.71 -8.33 -26.66
C GLU A 72 -2.01 -9.74 -26.14
N ILE A 73 -1.90 -9.94 -24.82
CA ILE A 73 -2.22 -11.22 -24.17
C ILE A 73 -3.71 -11.54 -24.37
N GLN A 74 -4.60 -10.58 -24.11
CA GLN A 74 -6.04 -10.76 -24.28
C GLN A 74 -6.41 -11.12 -25.72
N ASN A 75 -5.77 -10.49 -26.72
CA ASN A 75 -5.99 -10.79 -28.13
C ASN A 75 -5.61 -12.25 -28.47
N LYS A 76 -4.48 -12.75 -27.95
CA LYS A 76 -4.09 -14.15 -28.14
C LYS A 76 -5.11 -15.12 -27.55
N TYR A 77 -5.62 -14.84 -26.34
CA TYR A 77 -6.66 -15.69 -25.74
C TYR A 77 -7.97 -15.66 -26.53
N ALA A 78 -8.37 -14.49 -27.04
CA ALA A 78 -9.56 -14.38 -27.88
C ALA A 78 -9.43 -15.20 -29.18
N GLU A 79 -8.26 -15.18 -29.81
CA GLU A 79 -7.99 -15.97 -31.02
C GLU A 79 -8.06 -17.48 -30.74
N VAL A 80 -7.45 -17.95 -29.64
CA VAL A 80 -7.50 -19.36 -29.23
C VAL A 80 -8.94 -19.78 -28.92
N ALA A 81 -9.69 -18.96 -28.18
CA ALA A 81 -11.08 -19.22 -27.86
C ALA A 81 -11.94 -19.30 -29.12
N TRP A 82 -11.73 -18.41 -30.09
CA TRP A 82 -12.43 -18.42 -31.37
C TRP A 82 -12.14 -19.68 -32.18
N LYS A 83 -10.86 -20.04 -32.34
CA LYS A 83 -10.44 -21.28 -33.01
C LYS A 83 -11.05 -22.53 -32.36
N TYR A 84 -11.07 -22.58 -31.03
CA TYR A 84 -11.71 -23.66 -30.29
C TYR A 84 -13.22 -23.74 -30.54
N LEU A 85 -13.92 -22.60 -30.56
CA LEU A 85 -15.34 -22.56 -30.83
C LEU A 85 -15.69 -22.96 -32.27
N LEU A 86 -14.84 -22.63 -33.24
CA LEU A 86 -15.00 -23.10 -34.63
C LEU A 86 -14.70 -24.59 -34.77
N TYR A 87 -13.72 -25.12 -34.03
CA TYR A 87 -13.42 -26.54 -34.02
C TYR A 87 -14.57 -27.38 -33.45
N ARG A 88 -15.24 -26.87 -32.40
CA ARG A 88 -16.24 -27.63 -31.65
C ARG A 88 -17.70 -27.41 -32.11
N TYR A 89 -18.01 -26.28 -32.73
CA TYR A 89 -19.39 -25.90 -33.06
C TYR A 89 -19.51 -25.41 -34.51
N CYS A 90 -20.72 -25.46 -35.07
CA CYS A 90 -21.02 -24.84 -36.35
C CYS A 90 -20.88 -23.31 -36.26
N TYR A 91 -20.44 -22.68 -37.35
CA TYR A 91 -20.14 -21.24 -37.43
C TYR A 91 -21.18 -20.34 -36.73
N ARG A 92 -22.47 -20.55 -37.00
CA ARG A 92 -23.56 -19.75 -36.41
C ARG A 92 -23.63 -19.84 -34.88
N GLU A 93 -23.42 -21.04 -34.35
CA GLU A 93 -23.42 -21.31 -32.91
C GLU A 93 -22.13 -20.81 -32.25
N SER A 94 -20.99 -20.94 -32.93
CA SER A 94 -19.71 -20.38 -32.51
C SER A 94 -19.78 -18.87 -32.36
N VAL A 95 -20.35 -18.16 -33.34
CA VAL A 95 -20.55 -16.70 -33.29
C VAL A 95 -21.42 -16.31 -32.10
N LYS A 96 -22.56 -16.99 -31.91
CA LYS A 96 -23.48 -16.69 -30.79
C LYS A 96 -22.80 -16.87 -29.43
N ARG A 97 -22.03 -17.94 -29.27
CA ARG A 97 -21.31 -18.23 -28.02
C ARG A 97 -20.17 -17.24 -27.78
N PHE A 98 -19.44 -16.89 -28.82
CA PHE A 98 -18.36 -15.91 -28.72
C PHE A 98 -18.88 -14.51 -28.37
N LEU A 99 -20.01 -14.10 -28.98
CA LEU A 99 -20.68 -12.84 -28.64
C LEU A 99 -21.10 -12.81 -27.16
N ASN A 100 -21.70 -13.89 -26.65
CA ASN A 100 -22.09 -13.99 -25.25
C ASN A 100 -20.88 -13.89 -24.30
N LEU A 101 -19.75 -14.50 -24.67
CA LEU A 101 -18.51 -14.38 -23.90
C LEU A 101 -18.00 -12.93 -23.88
N ILE A 102 -18.01 -12.23 -25.02
CA ILE A 102 -17.62 -10.81 -25.09
C ILE A 102 -18.53 -9.96 -24.22
N ILE A 103 -19.86 -10.15 -24.31
CA ILE A 103 -20.83 -9.42 -23.51
C ILE A 103 -20.53 -9.61 -22.02
N TRP A 104 -20.34 -10.86 -21.58
CA TRP A 104 -20.04 -11.15 -20.17
C TRP A 104 -18.73 -10.52 -19.70
N LEU A 105 -17.67 -10.58 -20.51
CA LEU A 105 -16.39 -9.94 -20.21
C LEU A 105 -16.53 -8.41 -20.13
N THR A 106 -17.31 -7.79 -21.02
CA THR A 106 -17.56 -6.33 -20.94
C THR A 106 -18.34 -5.95 -19.69
N SER A 107 -19.35 -6.74 -19.29
CA SER A 107 -20.08 -6.52 -18.03
C SER A 107 -19.17 -6.58 -16.81
N ILE A 108 -18.25 -7.54 -16.75
CA ILE A 108 -17.27 -7.62 -15.64
C ILE A 108 -16.35 -6.41 -15.62
N ASN A 109 -15.86 -5.96 -16.78
CA ASN A 109 -14.99 -4.79 -16.84
C ASN A 109 -15.71 -3.53 -16.32
N ILE A 110 -16.99 -3.35 -16.66
CA ILE A 110 -17.81 -2.25 -16.13
C ILE A 110 -17.96 -2.35 -14.61
N LEU A 111 -18.28 -3.55 -14.09
CA LEU A 111 -18.41 -3.77 -12.65
C LEU A 111 -17.09 -3.51 -11.92
N LEU A 112 -15.97 -3.97 -12.46
CA LEU A 112 -14.64 -3.76 -11.90
C LEU A 112 -14.27 -2.27 -11.90
N ALA A 113 -14.57 -1.55 -12.99
CA ALA A 113 -14.37 -0.11 -13.06
C ALA A 113 -15.19 0.61 -12.00
N HIS A 114 -16.47 0.25 -11.84
CA HIS A 114 -17.32 0.82 -10.79
C HIS A 114 -16.79 0.50 -9.38
N ALA A 115 -16.34 -0.73 -9.13
CA ALA A 115 -15.76 -1.13 -7.84
C ALA A 115 -14.48 -0.34 -7.54
N ARG A 116 -13.62 -0.11 -8.54
CA ARG A 116 -12.42 0.74 -8.39
C ARG A 116 -12.79 2.19 -8.04
N THR A 117 -13.80 2.76 -8.70
CA THR A 117 -14.29 4.10 -8.37
C THR A 117 -14.80 4.18 -6.93
N LEU A 118 -15.56 3.19 -6.48
CA LEU A 118 -16.02 3.15 -5.08
C LEU A 118 -14.87 3.05 -4.09
N VAL A 119 -13.85 2.23 -4.36
CA VAL A 119 -12.65 2.14 -3.52
C VAL A 119 -11.92 3.49 -3.44
N LEU A 120 -11.81 4.22 -4.56
CA LEU A 120 -11.22 5.56 -4.55
C LEU A 120 -12.01 6.50 -3.64
N HIS A 121 -13.34 6.51 -3.74
CA HIS A 121 -14.18 7.34 -2.89
C HIS A 121 -14.08 7.00 -1.40
N VAL A 122 -13.97 5.72 -1.05
CA VAL A 122 -13.73 5.32 0.36
C VAL A 122 -12.38 5.85 0.84
N ASN A 123 -11.32 5.70 0.04
CA ASN A 123 -10.00 6.23 0.40
C ASN A 123 -10.02 7.77 0.55
N ASP A 124 -10.78 8.48 -0.29
CA ASP A 124 -10.95 9.92 -0.18
C ASP A 124 -11.64 10.31 1.15
N ILE A 125 -12.68 9.57 1.54
CA ILE A 125 -13.39 9.78 2.81
C ILE A 125 -12.46 9.52 4.01
N ASP A 126 -11.73 8.41 4.00
CA ASP A 126 -10.77 8.08 5.08
C ASP A 126 -9.69 9.17 5.21
N CYS A 127 -9.20 9.69 4.08
CA CYS A 127 -8.25 10.80 4.07
C CYS A 127 -8.81 12.08 4.72
N VAL A 128 -10.07 12.42 4.43
CA VAL A 128 -10.75 13.57 5.05
C VAL A 128 -10.95 13.38 6.55
N ILE A 129 -11.28 12.16 6.99
CA ILE A 129 -11.39 11.82 8.41
C ILE A 129 -10.04 12.03 9.11
N GLU A 130 -8.95 11.46 8.57
CA GLU A 130 -7.60 11.64 9.13
C GLU A 130 -7.20 13.12 9.23
N GLN A 131 -7.51 13.93 8.21
CA GLN A 131 -7.25 15.38 8.23
C GLN A 131 -8.04 16.10 9.32
N THR A 132 -9.29 15.72 9.50
CA THR A 132 -10.18 16.33 10.50
C THR A 132 -9.72 15.99 11.92
N GLU A 133 -9.38 14.72 12.18
CA GLU A 133 -8.85 14.28 13.48
C GLU A 133 -7.55 15.01 13.85
N LEU A 134 -6.63 15.16 12.89
CA LEU A 134 -5.40 15.92 13.09
C LEU A 134 -5.65 17.39 13.42
N THR A 135 -6.68 17.99 12.83
CA THR A 135 -7.04 19.40 13.07
C THR A 135 -7.53 19.57 14.51
N PHE A 136 -8.43 18.69 14.96
CA PHE A 136 -8.90 18.71 16.36
C PHE A 136 -7.76 18.54 17.38
N ILE A 137 -6.83 17.62 17.12
CA ILE A 137 -5.67 17.43 18.02
C ILE A 137 -4.80 18.69 18.08
N LEU A 138 -4.65 19.42 16.96
CA LEU A 138 -3.86 20.65 16.94
C LEU A 138 -4.56 21.77 17.69
N ASP A 139 -5.87 21.91 17.54
CA ASP A 139 -6.68 22.91 18.26
C ASP A 139 -6.60 22.67 19.78
N ASP A 140 -6.69 21.41 20.24
CA ASP A 140 -6.53 21.05 21.66
C ASP A 140 -5.13 21.38 22.20
N VAL A 141 -4.09 21.20 21.39
CA VAL A 141 -2.70 21.53 21.78
C VAL A 141 -2.50 23.04 21.86
N ASP A 142 -3.03 23.78 20.89
CA ASP A 142 -2.94 25.25 20.87
C ASP A 142 -3.67 25.84 22.09
N GLU A 143 -4.85 25.31 22.48
CA GLU A 143 -5.53 25.70 23.73
C GLU A 143 -4.71 25.43 25.00
N ILE A 144 -3.96 24.32 25.04
CA ILE A 144 -3.11 23.99 26.20
C ILE A 144 -1.89 24.93 26.24
N VAL A 145 -1.33 25.30 25.09
CA VAL A 145 -0.21 26.24 25.00
C VAL A 145 -0.65 27.62 25.47
N GLU A 146 -1.78 28.13 24.98
CA GLU A 146 -2.32 29.44 25.39
C GLU A 146 -2.66 29.53 26.89
N ARG A 147 -2.97 28.40 27.54
CA ARG A 147 -3.28 28.36 28.98
C ARG A 147 -2.03 28.33 29.88
N ASN A 148 -0.86 28.06 29.32
CA ASN A 148 0.40 27.94 30.05
C ASN A 148 1.35 29.15 29.85
N GLU A 149 0.96 30.12 29.02
CA GLU A 149 1.58 31.46 28.91
C GLU A 149 0.91 32.47 29.84
#